data_AF-A0A820AN78-F1
#
_entry.id   AF-A0A820AN78-F1
#
_cell.length_a   1.000
_cell.length_b   1.000
_cell.length_c   1.000
_cell.angle_alpha   90.00
_cell.angle_beta   90.00
_cell.angle_gamma   90.00
#
_symmetry.space_group_name_H-M   'P 1'
#
loop_
_entity.id
_entity.type
_entity.pdbx_description
1 polymer ?
#
loop_
_entity_poly.entity_id
_entity_poly.type
_entity_poly.pdbx_seq_one_letter_code
_entity_poly.pdbx_strand_id
1 'polypeptide(L)'
;MKLEKFCLHNNKSLVWYAHSKGASHVHDFFIGPWRGVLNYFVLDNWQLCYNLLLSTNYTTCGAIMAFDRVRKAGWNTYYAGNMWWAKCSHVNRLTRLEKIDQKDRYQAELYVTSEPAVGHFNCHFINLNIPISFNKQTANCTTNQPMFWARW
;
A
#
# COMPACT_ATOMS: atom_id res chain seq x y z
N MET A 1 -1.33 16.37 13.38
CA MET A 1 0.08 15.91 13.49
C MET A 1 0.53 15.39 12.12
N LYS A 2 1.67 15.83 11.59
CA LYS A 2 2.17 15.39 10.27
C LYS A 2 2.80 13.99 10.36
N LEU A 3 2.62 13.16 9.33
CA LEU A 3 3.13 11.78 9.25
C LEU A 3 4.60 11.66 9.63
N GLU A 4 5.48 12.41 8.95
CA GLU A 4 6.93 12.35 9.19
C GLU A 4 7.29 12.73 10.62
N LYS A 5 6.61 13.74 11.19
CA LYS A 5 6.83 14.15 12.59
C LYS A 5 6.43 13.03 13.55
N PHE A 6 5.32 12.34 13.30
CA PHE A 6 4.93 11.19 14.12
C PHE A 6 5.98 10.08 14.06
N CYS A 7 6.41 9.70 12.86
CA CYS A 7 7.38 8.61 12.66
C CYS A 7 8.77 8.93 13.25
N LEU A 8 9.20 10.19 13.21
CA LEU A 8 10.48 10.61 13.81
C LEU A 8 10.51 10.38 15.33
N HIS A 9 9.41 10.66 16.03
CA HIS A 9 9.33 10.49 17.49
C HIS A 9 8.97 9.05 17.89
N ASN A 10 8.50 8.22 16.94
CA ASN A 10 7.97 6.89 17.21
C ASN A 10 8.65 5.83 16.32
N ASN A 11 9.99 5.83 16.24
CA ASN A 11 10.76 5.02 15.28
C ASN A 11 10.44 3.50 15.30
N LYS A 12 10.06 2.96 16.46
CA LYS A 12 9.72 1.52 16.63
C LYS A 12 8.25 1.20 16.37
N SER A 13 7.41 2.21 16.16
CA SER A 13 5.98 2.03 15.95
C SER A 13 5.65 1.73 14.48
N LEU A 14 4.45 1.22 14.25
CA LEU A 14 3.84 1.16 12.93
C LEU A 14 2.92 2.37 12.73
N VAL A 15 2.69 2.72 11.48
CA VAL A 15 1.76 3.78 11.07
C VAL A 15 0.91 3.27 9.91
N TRP A 16 -0.36 3.64 9.89
CA TRP A 16 -1.18 3.50 8.69
C TRP A 16 -1.34 4.84 7.98
N TYR A 17 -1.67 4.76 6.72
CA TYR A 17 -2.17 5.88 5.95
C TYR A 17 -3.34 5.36 5.10
N ALA A 18 -4.44 6.12 5.09
CA ALA A 18 -5.65 5.74 4.36
C ALA A 18 -6.22 6.97 3.67
N HIS A 19 -6.14 6.98 2.34
CA HIS A 19 -6.80 7.96 1.50
C HIS A 19 -8.16 7.42 1.04
N SER A 20 -9.23 8.23 1.17
CA SER A 20 -10.60 7.87 0.76
C SER A 20 -10.81 7.94 -0.76
N LYS A 21 -9.86 7.42 -1.54
CA LYS A 21 -9.89 7.43 -3.01
C LYS A 21 -11.14 6.69 -3.51
N GLY A 22 -11.82 7.27 -4.50
CA GLY A 22 -13.05 6.70 -5.05
C GLY A 22 -14.29 6.86 -4.15
N ALA A 23 -14.22 7.53 -3.00
CA ALA A 23 -15.35 7.65 -2.09
C ALA A 23 -16.57 8.40 -2.67
N SER A 24 -16.33 9.34 -3.59
CA SER A 24 -17.37 10.08 -4.32
C SER A 24 -18.00 9.29 -5.47
N HIS A 25 -17.41 8.16 -5.90
CA HIS A 25 -17.85 7.37 -7.05
C HIS A 25 -18.80 6.25 -6.62
N VAL A 26 -19.86 6.60 -5.88
CA VAL A 26 -20.79 5.63 -5.27
C VAL A 26 -21.61 4.81 -6.27
N HIS A 27 -21.75 5.29 -7.50
CA HIS A 27 -22.48 4.61 -8.58
C HIS A 27 -21.57 3.88 -9.57
N ASP A 28 -20.25 3.91 -9.34
CA ASP A 28 -19.30 3.20 -10.20
C ASP A 28 -19.18 1.74 -9.75
N PHE A 29 -19.59 0.87 -10.66
CA PHE A 29 -19.66 -0.58 -10.45
C PHE A 29 -18.30 -1.21 -10.15
N PHE A 30 -17.20 -0.62 -10.60
CA PHE A 30 -15.85 -1.14 -10.37
C PHE A 30 -15.20 -0.52 -9.12
N ILE A 31 -15.51 0.73 -8.80
CA ILE A 31 -14.91 1.43 -7.65
C ILE A 31 -15.42 0.85 -6.32
N GLY A 32 -16.70 0.48 -6.23
CA GLY A 32 -17.27 -0.13 -5.02
C GLY A 32 -16.50 -1.39 -4.57
N PRO A 33 -16.43 -2.44 -5.40
CA PRO A 33 -15.66 -3.66 -5.12
C PRO A 33 -14.17 -3.39 -4.87
N TRP A 34 -13.54 -2.53 -5.68
CA TRP A 34 -12.13 -2.15 -5.49
C TRP A 34 -11.87 -1.50 -4.13
N ARG A 35 -12.72 -0.58 -3.69
CA ARG A 35 -12.66 0.00 -2.33
C ARG A 35 -12.91 -1.05 -1.26
N GLY A 36 -13.83 -1.98 -1.50
CA GLY A 36 -14.11 -3.10 -0.59
C GLY A 36 -12.86 -3.93 -0.31
N VAL A 37 -12.09 -4.27 -1.35
CA VAL A 37 -10.81 -5.00 -1.22
C VAL A 37 -9.80 -4.19 -0.43
N LEU A 38 -9.58 -2.93 -0.79
CA LEU A 38 -8.60 -2.08 -0.11
C LEU A 38 -8.95 -1.91 1.37
N ASN A 39 -10.20 -1.55 1.67
CA ASN A 39 -10.68 -1.36 3.04
C ASN A 39 -10.56 -2.65 3.85
N TYR A 40 -10.91 -3.80 3.26
CA TYR A 40 -10.81 -5.06 3.97
C TYR A 40 -9.38 -5.37 4.40
N PHE A 41 -8.41 -5.33 3.48
CA PHE A 41 -7.04 -5.74 3.79
C PHE A 41 -6.26 -4.73 4.63
N VAL A 42 -6.55 -3.43 4.51
CA VAL A 42 -5.78 -2.39 5.20
C VAL A 42 -6.47 -1.89 6.47
N LEU A 43 -7.81 -1.85 6.51
CA LEU A 43 -8.59 -1.30 7.63
C LEU A 43 -9.30 -2.40 8.43
N ASP A 44 -10.16 -3.22 7.80
CA ASP A 44 -11.00 -4.17 8.54
C ASP A 44 -10.17 -5.33 9.12
N ASN A 45 -9.19 -5.83 8.35
CA ASN A 45 -8.27 -6.92 8.71
C ASN A 45 -6.86 -6.37 8.99
N TRP A 46 -6.79 -5.24 9.69
CA TRP A 46 -5.54 -4.53 9.94
C TRP A 46 -4.49 -5.38 10.69
N GLN A 47 -4.93 -6.34 11.51
CA GLN A 47 -4.05 -7.24 12.26
C GLN A 47 -3.13 -8.02 11.33
N LEU A 48 -3.57 -8.31 10.10
CA LEU A 48 -2.74 -8.96 9.09
C LEU A 48 -1.50 -8.11 8.81
N CYS A 49 -1.68 -6.86 8.41
CA CYS A 49 -0.57 -5.96 8.13
C CYS A 49 0.27 -5.68 9.38
N TYR A 50 -0.37 -5.49 10.53
CA TYR A 50 0.31 -5.25 11.79
C TYR A 50 1.23 -6.42 12.18
N ASN A 51 0.69 -7.64 12.24
CA ASN A 51 1.44 -8.84 12.61
C ASN A 51 2.53 -9.13 11.59
N LEU A 52 2.24 -9.00 10.29
CA LEU A 52 3.22 -9.20 9.23
C LEU A 52 4.40 -8.25 9.36
N LEU A 53 4.16 -6.96 9.60
CA LEU A 53 5.24 -6.00 9.77
C LEU A 53 6.05 -6.24 11.04
N LEU A 54 5.44 -6.76 12.12
CA LEU A 54 6.15 -7.11 13.34
C LEU A 54 6.97 -8.41 13.23
N SER A 55 6.47 -9.42 12.51
CA SER A 55 7.07 -10.76 12.47
C SER A 55 8.00 -10.99 11.28
N THR A 56 8.11 -10.05 10.36
CA THR A 56 8.91 -10.20 9.12
C THR A 56 9.80 -8.98 8.85
N ASN A 57 10.66 -9.13 7.83
CA ASN A 57 11.51 -8.05 7.31
C ASN A 57 10.79 -7.10 6.35
N TYR A 58 9.49 -7.31 6.07
CA TYR A 58 8.71 -6.34 5.30
C TYR A 58 8.64 -4.99 6.04
N THR A 59 8.65 -3.92 5.28
CA THR A 59 8.64 -2.54 5.80
C THR A 59 7.33 -1.83 5.56
N THR A 60 6.58 -2.28 4.56
CA THR A 60 5.26 -1.77 4.20
C THR A 60 4.31 -2.93 3.88
N CYS A 61 3.02 -2.70 4.08
CA CYS A 61 1.96 -3.63 3.77
C CYS A 61 0.77 -2.87 3.19
N GLY A 62 0.17 -3.35 2.12
CA GLY A 62 -1.02 -2.76 1.54
C GLY A 62 -1.71 -3.76 0.64
N ALA A 63 -2.63 -3.30 -0.19
CA ALA A 63 -3.33 -4.16 -1.14
C ALA A 63 -3.34 -3.53 -2.53
N ILE A 64 -3.47 -4.40 -3.54
CA ILE A 64 -3.56 -4.01 -4.95
C ILE A 64 -2.32 -3.19 -5.32
N MET A 65 -1.15 -3.79 -5.14
CA MET A 65 0.10 -3.20 -5.63
C MET A 65 0.05 -3.15 -7.16
N ALA A 66 0.20 -1.94 -7.69
CA ALA A 66 0.21 -1.64 -9.11
C ALA A 66 1.58 -1.10 -9.52
N PHE A 67 1.84 -1.09 -10.83
CA PHE A 67 3.08 -0.60 -11.43
C PHE A 67 2.76 0.54 -12.39
N ASP A 68 3.46 1.67 -12.26
CA ASP A 68 3.40 2.73 -13.27
C ASP A 68 4.35 2.38 -14.43
N ARG A 69 3.77 2.11 -15.60
CA ARG A 69 4.50 1.76 -16.83
C ARG A 69 5.04 2.98 -17.59
N VAL A 70 4.61 4.20 -17.23
CA VAL A 70 4.89 5.43 -18.00
C VAL A 70 6.26 5.98 -17.64
N ARG A 71 6.71 5.83 -16.39
CA ARG A 71 8.02 6.30 -15.94
C ARG A 71 9.06 5.19 -16.18
N LYS A 72 9.84 5.32 -17.26
CA LYS A 72 10.87 4.34 -17.71
C LYS A 72 12.06 4.15 -16.75
N ALA A 73 12.16 4.91 -15.66
CA ALA A 73 13.23 4.79 -14.69
C ALA A 73 12.69 4.26 -13.36
N GLY A 74 13.01 3.02 -13.04
CA GLY A 74 12.93 2.49 -11.68
C GLY A 74 11.58 1.93 -11.24
N TRP A 75 11.63 1.32 -10.06
CA TRP A 75 10.65 0.48 -9.39
C TRP A 75 9.38 1.26 -9.00
N ASN A 76 8.55 1.63 -9.99
CA ASN A 76 7.35 2.44 -9.76
C ASN A 76 6.16 1.59 -9.28
N THR A 77 6.37 0.84 -8.20
CA THR A 77 5.27 0.17 -7.50
C THR A 77 4.54 1.17 -6.62
N TYR A 78 3.23 1.01 -6.46
CA TYR A 78 2.43 1.76 -5.49
C TYR A 78 1.21 0.94 -5.07
N TYR A 79 0.62 1.26 -3.93
CA TYR A 79 -0.67 0.70 -3.54
C TYR A 79 -1.79 1.51 -4.19
N ALA A 80 -2.64 0.89 -5.03
CA ALA A 80 -3.56 1.60 -5.94
C ALA A 80 -4.52 2.61 -5.26
N GLY A 81 -4.83 2.39 -3.98
CA GLY A 81 -5.68 3.27 -3.17
C GLY A 81 -4.95 4.39 -2.43
N ASN A 82 -3.61 4.45 -2.51
CA ASN A 82 -2.75 5.15 -1.55
C ASN A 82 -3.19 4.84 -0.11
N MET A 83 -3.31 3.55 0.20
CA MET A 83 -3.71 3.07 1.51
C MET A 83 -2.83 1.88 1.91
N TRP A 84 -2.17 2.01 3.06
CA TRP A 84 -1.07 1.13 3.46
C TRP A 84 -0.74 1.27 4.95
N TRP A 85 -0.03 0.26 5.46
CA TRP A 85 0.71 0.25 6.71
C TRP A 85 2.21 0.33 6.43
N ALA A 86 2.98 0.96 7.31
CA ALA A 86 4.43 0.98 7.25
C ALA A 86 5.08 1.03 8.64
N LYS A 87 6.33 0.59 8.73
CA LYS A 87 7.20 0.86 9.89
C LYS A 87 7.55 2.35 9.92
N CYS A 88 7.51 2.98 11.09
CA CYS A 88 7.97 4.38 11.22
C CYS A 88 9.44 4.54 10.81
N SER A 89 10.28 3.54 11.13
CA SER A 89 11.67 3.48 10.68
C SER A 89 11.84 3.46 9.16
N HIS A 90 10.85 2.97 8.43
CA HIS A 90 10.81 3.06 6.97
C HIS A 90 10.50 4.48 6.49
N VAL A 91 9.42 5.07 7.01
CA VAL A 91 9.04 6.45 6.68
C VAL A 91 10.18 7.44 6.96
N ASN A 92 10.94 7.23 8.04
CA ASN A 92 12.09 8.06 8.39
C ASN A 92 13.25 8.00 7.38
N ARG A 93 13.33 6.99 6.51
CA ARG A 93 14.34 6.87 5.45
C ARG A 93 13.89 7.47 4.12
N LEU A 94 12.60 7.73 3.93
CA LEU A 94 12.07 8.27 2.68
C LEU A 94 12.50 9.73 2.50
N THR A 95 12.52 10.18 1.25
CA THR A 95 12.70 11.59 0.91
C THR A 95 11.68 12.44 1.67
N ARG A 96 12.14 13.54 2.28
CA ARG A 96 11.25 14.45 3.01
C ARG A 96 10.13 14.95 2.10
N LEU A 97 8.88 14.96 2.58
CA LEU A 97 7.71 15.38 1.81
C LEU A 97 7.89 16.79 1.22
N GLU A 98 8.55 17.70 1.93
CA GLU A 98 8.85 19.07 1.47
C GLU A 98 9.76 19.13 0.23
N LYS A 99 10.51 18.05 -0.07
CA LYS A 99 11.41 17.94 -1.23
C LYS A 99 10.75 17.22 -2.41
N ILE A 100 9.54 16.71 -2.24
CA ILE A 100 8.79 16.00 -3.27
C ILE A 100 7.93 17.03 -4.02
N ASP A 101 7.76 16.84 -5.33
CA ASP A 101 6.85 17.67 -6.12
C ASP A 101 5.40 17.48 -5.66
N GLN A 102 4.89 18.46 -4.91
CA GLN A 102 3.54 18.47 -4.37
C GLN A 102 2.46 18.69 -5.44
N LYS A 103 2.83 19.10 -6.66
CA LYS A 103 1.88 19.27 -7.78
C LYS A 103 1.64 17.96 -8.54
N ASP A 104 2.61 17.05 -8.47
CA ASP A 104 2.52 15.74 -9.09
C ASP A 104 1.82 14.74 -8.14
N ARG A 105 0.52 14.56 -8.36
CA ARG A 105 -0.31 13.64 -7.55
C ARG A 105 0.25 12.21 -7.47
N TYR A 106 1.01 11.78 -8.48
CA TYR A 106 1.57 10.43 -8.53
C TYR A 106 2.70 10.26 -7.50
N GLN A 107 3.40 11.33 -7.13
CA GLN A 107 4.41 11.27 -6.07
C GLN A 107 3.82 10.82 -4.74
N ALA A 108 2.58 11.24 -4.44
CA ALA A 108 1.90 10.82 -3.23
C ALA A 108 1.56 9.32 -3.23
N GLU A 109 1.29 8.73 -4.41
CA GLU A 109 1.00 7.30 -4.53
C GLU A 109 2.27 6.45 -4.43
N LEU A 110 3.38 6.95 -4.98
CA LEU A 110 4.69 6.28 -4.99
C LEU A 110 5.46 6.44 -3.68
N TYR A 111 5.10 7.40 -2.83
CA TYR A 111 5.89 7.82 -1.67
C TYR A 111 6.35 6.66 -0.79
N VAL A 112 5.43 5.79 -0.35
CA VAL A 112 5.76 4.74 0.62
C VAL A 112 6.59 3.61 0.02
N THR A 113 6.56 3.45 -1.31
CA THR A 113 7.26 2.42 -2.08
C THR A 113 8.46 2.98 -2.84
N SER A 114 8.83 4.25 -2.60
CA SER A 114 9.90 4.93 -3.35
C SER A 114 11.31 4.48 -2.96
N GLU A 115 11.44 3.64 -1.94
CA GLU A 115 12.73 3.06 -1.50
C GLU A 115 12.86 1.63 -2.05
N PRO A 116 13.65 1.41 -3.12
CA PRO A 116 13.65 0.13 -3.84
C PRO A 116 14.38 -1.00 -3.11
N ALA A 117 15.18 -0.70 -2.09
CA ALA A 117 16.00 -1.70 -1.40
C ALA A 117 15.29 -2.44 -0.26
N VAL A 118 13.96 -2.27 -0.10
CA VAL A 118 13.22 -2.84 1.03
C VAL A 118 12.06 -3.73 0.59
N GLY A 119 11.68 -4.68 1.46
CA GLY A 119 10.53 -5.55 1.23
C GLY A 119 9.22 -4.79 1.38
N HIS A 120 8.40 -4.80 0.33
CA HIS A 120 7.01 -4.35 0.33
C HIS A 120 6.07 -5.55 0.22
N PHE A 121 5.06 -5.64 1.09
CA PHE A 121 4.08 -6.72 1.02
C PHE A 121 2.79 -6.25 0.34
N ASN A 122 2.29 -7.07 -0.59
CA ASN A 122 0.99 -6.89 -1.21
C ASN A 122 0.06 -7.99 -0.72
N CYS A 123 -0.96 -7.63 0.05
CA CYS A 123 -1.95 -8.59 0.53
C CYS A 123 -2.64 -9.24 -0.66
N HIS A 124 -3.09 -8.46 -1.65
CA HIS A 124 -3.92 -8.96 -2.71
C HIS A 124 -3.49 -8.45 -4.08
N PHE A 125 -3.28 -9.35 -5.02
CA PHE A 125 -3.16 -9.02 -6.44
C PHE A 125 -4.55 -9.05 -7.07
N ILE A 126 -4.88 -8.03 -7.85
CA ILE A 126 -5.98 -8.15 -8.80
C ILE A 126 -5.45 -9.01 -9.95
N ASN A 127 -5.84 -10.28 -9.99
CA ASN A 127 -5.94 -10.93 -11.30
C ASN A 127 -7.05 -10.19 -12.07
N LEU A 128 -6.83 -9.93 -13.36
CA LEU A 128 -7.66 -9.09 -14.24
C LEU A 128 -9.19 -9.37 -14.23
N ASN A 129 -9.63 -10.42 -13.55
CA ASN A 129 -11.02 -10.72 -13.27
C ASN A 129 -11.34 -10.31 -11.83
N ILE A 130 -11.68 -9.04 -11.58
CA ILE A 130 -12.39 -8.66 -10.35
C ILE A 130 -13.71 -9.43 -10.37
N PRO A 131 -13.94 -10.40 -9.47
CA PRO A 131 -15.28 -10.93 -9.32
C PRO A 131 -16.12 -9.76 -8.80
N ILE A 132 -17.25 -9.53 -9.46
CA ILE A 132 -18.24 -8.51 -9.10
C ILE A 132 -18.59 -8.56 -7.59
N SER A 133 -18.39 -9.72 -6.96
CA SER A 133 -18.48 -9.95 -5.52
C SER A 133 -17.11 -10.23 -4.88
N PHE A 134 -16.58 -9.28 -4.11
CA PHE A 134 -15.51 -9.56 -3.15
C PHE A 134 -16.10 -10.26 -1.91
N ASN A 135 -15.73 -11.52 -1.66
CA ASN A 135 -16.16 -12.26 -0.48
C ASN A 135 -15.07 -12.21 0.61
N LYS A 136 -15.36 -11.52 1.71
CA LYS A 136 -14.47 -11.38 2.87
C LYS A 136 -14.11 -12.72 3.51
N GLN A 137 -15.02 -13.70 3.52
CA GLN A 137 -14.81 -15.00 4.17
C GLN A 137 -13.79 -15.87 3.42
N THR A 138 -13.61 -15.65 2.12
CA THR A 138 -12.66 -16.39 1.28
C THR A 138 -11.39 -15.58 0.98
N ALA A 139 -11.36 -14.31 1.36
CA ALA A 139 -10.24 -13.40 1.14
C ALA A 139 -9.14 -13.65 2.19
N ASN A 140 -8.31 -14.67 1.93
CA ASN A 140 -7.16 -15.00 2.76
C ASN A 140 -5.85 -14.60 2.07
N CYS A 141 -4.99 -13.91 2.81
CA CYS A 141 -3.61 -13.64 2.42
C CYS A 141 -2.70 -14.37 3.39
N THR A 142 -1.92 -15.31 2.88
CA THR A 142 -0.92 -16.03 3.67
C THR A 142 0.44 -15.37 3.43
N THR A 143 1.35 -15.47 4.42
CA THR A 143 2.75 -15.05 4.29
C THR A 143 3.52 -15.83 3.21
N ASN A 144 2.91 -16.88 2.65
CA ASN A 144 3.46 -17.75 1.60
C ASN A 144 2.98 -17.36 0.19
N GLN A 145 2.36 -16.19 0.00
CA GLN A 145 2.08 -15.69 -1.35
C GLN A 145 3.43 -15.58 -2.11
N PRO A 146 3.60 -16.25 -3.26
CA PRO A 146 4.84 -16.18 -4.01
C PRO A 146 5.10 -14.72 -4.39
N MET A 147 6.24 -14.19 -3.94
CA MET A 147 6.77 -12.95 -4.51
C MET A 147 7.06 -13.22 -5.98
N PHE A 148 6.20 -12.71 -6.87
CA PHE A 148 6.59 -12.55 -8.26
C PHE A 148 7.63 -11.44 -8.32
N TRP A 149 8.89 -11.82 -8.09
CA TRP A 149 9.99 -11.12 -8.72
C TRP A 149 9.74 -11.27 -10.22
N ALA A 150 9.35 -10.19 -10.87
CA ALA A 150 9.40 -10.16 -12.32
C ALA A 150 10.88 -10.33 -12.70
N ARG A 151 11.30 -11.57 -12.99
CA ARG A 151 12.49 -11.83 -13.77
C ARG A 151 12.20 -11.23 -15.15
N TRP A 152 12.83 -10.10 -15.41
CA TRP A 152 13.08 -9.62 -16.77
C TRP A 152 14.52 -9.97 -17.10
#